data_AF-A0A7K9BJQ4-F1
#
_entry.id   AF-A0A7K9BJQ4-F1
#
_cell.length_a   1.000
_cell.length_b   1.000
_cell.length_c   1.000
_cell.angle_alpha   90.00
_cell.angle_beta   90.00
_cell.angle_gamma   90.00
#
_symmetry.space_group_name_H-M   'P 1'
#
loop_
_entity.id
_entity.type
_entity.pdbx_description
1 polymer ?
#
loop_
_entity_poly.entity_id
_entity_poly.type
_entity_poly.pdbx_seq_one_letter_code
_entity_poly.pdbx_strand_id
1 'polypeptide(L)'
;YTEAVIHEIQRLTDIVPLGMPHAVTRDTLFRGYLLPKGCTIYPVLSSALRDPRQFRNPEAFDPGHFLDEHGAFKKNEAFLPFSAGERRGGAGPGAGRPETRLAQRRPRALSAGKRMCLGESLARTQLFLFLTAILQRF
;
A
#
# COMPACT_ATOMS: atom_id res chain seq x y z
N TYR A 1 1.51 -8.07 -18.23
CA TYR A 1 2.62 -7.12 -18.39
C TYR A 1 2.19 -5.66 -18.27
N THR A 2 1.23 -5.15 -19.07
CA THR A 2 0.75 -3.75 -18.99
C THR A 2 0.36 -3.31 -17.59
N GLU A 3 -0.38 -4.16 -16.85
CA GLU A 3 -0.71 -3.88 -15.45
C GLU A 3 0.53 -3.69 -14.58
N ALA A 4 1.55 -4.53 -14.72
CA ALA A 4 2.79 -4.41 -13.97
C ALA A 4 3.54 -3.11 -14.28
N VAL A 5 3.57 -2.70 -15.55
CA VAL A 5 4.13 -1.40 -15.99
C VAL A 5 3.38 -0.25 -15.33
N ILE A 6 2.05 -0.27 -15.34
CA ILE A 6 1.22 0.77 -14.71
C ILE A 6 1.50 0.86 -13.20
N HIS A 7 1.62 -0.28 -12.51
CA HIS A 7 1.89 -0.30 -11.08
C HIS A 7 3.32 0.19 -10.76
N GLU A 8 4.29 -0.13 -11.61
CA GLU A 8 5.67 0.34 -11.45
C GLU A 8 5.79 1.84 -11.72
N ILE A 9 5.07 2.39 -12.70
CA ILE A 9 4.93 3.84 -12.92
C ILE A 9 4.36 4.49 -11.67
N GLN A 10 3.25 3.96 -11.13
CA GLN A 10 2.62 4.52 -9.93
C GLN A 10 3.53 4.45 -8.69
N ARG A 11 4.31 3.37 -8.53
CA ARG A 11 5.25 3.19 -7.41
C ARG A 11 6.37 4.24 -7.46
N LEU A 12 6.95 4.47 -8.64
CA LEU A 12 8.09 5.38 -8.81
C LEU A 12 7.68 6.84 -8.89
N THR A 13 6.51 7.14 -9.46
CA THR A 13 6.00 8.51 -9.52
C THR A 13 5.73 9.03 -8.10
N ASP A 14 5.36 8.13 -7.16
CA ASP A 14 5.16 8.44 -5.74
C ASP A 14 4.31 9.72 -5.55
N ILE A 15 3.19 9.78 -6.28
CA ILE A 15 2.37 11.00 -6.46
C ILE A 15 1.89 11.56 -5.11
N VAL A 16 1.65 10.67 -4.16
CA VAL A 16 1.19 11.00 -2.81
C VAL A 16 2.20 10.43 -1.80
N PRO A 17 3.35 11.11 -1.61
CA PRO A 17 4.43 10.59 -0.77
C PRO A 17 4.04 10.60 0.72
N LEU A 18 3.23 11.59 1.11
CA LEU A 18 2.57 11.68 2.40
C LEU A 18 1.10 11.34 2.23
N GLY A 19 0.66 10.24 2.85
CA GLY A 19 -0.76 9.92 2.88
C GLY A 19 -1.54 10.89 3.77
N MET A 20 -2.87 10.69 3.83
CA MET A 20 -3.74 11.58 4.59
C MET A 20 -3.38 11.65 6.08
N PRO A 21 -3.34 12.85 6.69
CA PRO A 21 -3.04 12.99 8.11
C PRO A 21 -4.08 12.28 8.99
N HIS A 22 -3.62 11.70 10.09
CA HIS A 22 -4.47 11.04 11.08
C HIS A 22 -4.23 11.62 12.47
N ALA A 23 -5.30 11.87 13.22
CA ALA A 23 -5.20 12.23 14.64
C ALA A 23 -5.30 10.97 15.51
N VAL A 24 -4.40 10.84 16.48
CA VAL A 24 -4.42 9.78 17.49
C VAL A 24 -5.64 9.97 18.39
N THR A 25 -6.51 8.96 18.48
CA THR A 25 -7.79 9.07 19.23
C THR A 25 -7.66 8.83 20.72
N ARG A 26 -6.58 8.19 21.15
CA ARG A 26 -6.20 7.90 22.54
C ARG A 26 -4.71 7.69 22.64
N ASP A 27 -4.14 7.94 23.80
CA ASP A 27 -2.73 7.66 24.08
C ASP A 27 -2.39 6.23 23.66
N THR A 28 -1.40 6.10 22.78
CA THR A 28 -1.05 4.83 22.13
C THR A 28 0.44 4.61 22.21
N LEU A 29 0.85 3.50 22.83
CA LEU A 29 2.24 3.06 22.77
C LEU A 29 2.49 2.35 21.43
N PHE A 30 3.40 2.88 20.62
CA PHE A 30 3.78 2.30 19.33
C PHE A 30 5.29 2.18 19.21
N ARG A 31 5.79 0.95 19.05
CA ARG A 31 7.23 0.65 18.92
C ARG A 31 8.10 1.29 20.02
N GLY A 32 7.58 1.36 21.24
CA GLY A 32 8.27 1.95 22.40
C GLY A 32 8.07 3.46 22.56
N TYR A 33 7.39 4.14 21.65
CA TYR A 33 7.07 5.56 21.74
C TYR A 33 5.63 5.78 22.19
N LEU A 34 5.42 6.72 23.11
CA LEU A 34 4.08 7.16 23.50
C LEU A 34 3.59 8.22 22.51
N LEU A 35 2.47 7.94 21.84
CA LEU A 35 1.78 8.87 20.96
C LEU A 35 0.57 9.45 21.71
N PRO A 36 0.59 10.73 22.12
CA PRO A 36 -0.52 11.32 22.86
C PRO A 36 -1.79 11.43 22.02
N LYS A 37 -2.95 11.39 22.66
CA LYS A 37 -4.23 11.76 22.07
C LYS A 37 -4.15 13.14 21.43
N GLY A 38 -4.67 13.28 20.22
CA GLY A 38 -4.64 14.52 19.44
C GLY A 38 -3.35 14.72 18.63
N CYS A 39 -2.32 13.88 18.82
CA CYS A 39 -1.13 13.91 17.98
C CYS A 39 -1.50 13.62 16.52
N THR A 40 -1.02 14.47 15.60
CA THR A 40 -1.21 14.29 14.16
C THR A 40 -0.07 13.46 13.59
N ILE A 41 -0.42 12.42 12.84
CA ILE A 41 0.48 11.47 12.23
C ILE A 41 0.35 11.58 10.72
N TYR A 42 1.49 11.78 10.06
CA TYR A 42 1.61 11.77 8.62
C TYR A 42 2.20 10.42 8.19
N PRO A 43 1.43 9.57 7.49
CA PRO A 43 1.99 8.34 6.96
C PRO A 43 2.88 8.62 5.76
N VAL A 44 4.16 8.26 5.90
CA VAL A 44 5.14 8.38 4.82
C VAL A 44 5.07 7.14 3.94
N LEU A 45 4.27 7.21 2.87
CA LEU A 45 4.02 6.08 1.96
C LEU A 45 5.26 5.74 1.14
N SER A 46 6.05 6.75 0.76
CA SER A 46 7.33 6.59 0.05
C SER A 46 8.25 5.57 0.71
N SER A 47 8.25 5.50 2.05
CA SER A 47 9.09 4.57 2.81
C SER A 47 8.72 3.10 2.55
N ALA A 48 7.44 2.81 2.34
CA ALA A 48 6.98 1.48 1.99
C ALA A 48 7.23 1.18 0.50
N LEU A 49 6.99 2.17 -0.38
CA LEU A 49 7.18 2.03 -1.83
C LEU A 49 8.65 1.86 -2.26
N ARG A 50 9.59 2.25 -1.40
CA ARG A 50 11.04 2.10 -1.59
C ARG A 50 11.70 1.08 -0.65
N ASP A 51 10.93 0.28 0.10
CA ASP A 51 11.50 -0.69 1.04
C ASP A 51 12.22 -1.81 0.27
N PRO A 52 13.55 -1.98 0.42
CA PRO A 52 14.32 -2.99 -0.31
C PRO A 52 13.94 -4.43 0.10
N ARG A 53 13.20 -4.60 1.20
CA ARG A 53 12.65 -5.90 1.62
C ARG A 53 11.38 -6.27 0.87
N GLN A 54 10.77 -5.31 0.18
CA GLN A 54 9.54 -5.49 -0.60
C GLN A 54 9.80 -5.40 -2.10
N PHE A 55 10.84 -4.65 -2.50
CA PHE A 55 11.23 -4.41 -3.89
C PHE A 55 12.74 -4.68 -4.02
N ARG A 56 13.16 -5.55 -4.95
CA ARG A 56 14.57 -5.98 -5.06
C ARG A 56 15.50 -4.82 -5.46
N ASN A 57 15.01 -3.92 -6.30
CA ASN A 57 15.72 -2.79 -6.88
C ASN A 57 14.79 -1.56 -6.83
N PRO A 58 14.51 -1.02 -5.61
CA PRO A 58 13.42 -0.07 -5.39
C PRO A 58 13.60 1.25 -6.17
N GLU A 59 14.81 1.66 -6.49
CA GLU A 59 15.08 2.90 -7.23
C GLU A 59 15.03 2.70 -8.76
N ALA A 60 15.07 1.46 -9.24
CA ALA A 60 15.00 1.17 -10.66
C ALA A 60 13.56 0.95 -11.11
N PHE A 61 13.27 1.29 -12.37
CA PHE A 61 12.04 0.89 -13.03
C PHE A 61 12.13 -0.58 -13.42
N ASP A 62 11.40 -1.44 -12.71
CA ASP A 62 11.34 -2.88 -12.95
C ASP A 62 9.90 -3.41 -12.81
N PRO A 63 9.18 -3.62 -13.93
CA PRO A 63 7.85 -4.23 -13.90
C PRO A 63 7.82 -5.62 -13.24
N GLY A 64 8.96 -6.30 -13.14
CA GLY A 64 9.11 -7.57 -12.43
C GLY A 64 8.68 -7.51 -10.97
N HIS A 65 8.67 -6.33 -10.34
CA HIS A 65 8.13 -6.13 -8.99
C HIS A 65 6.64 -6.52 -8.84
N PHE A 66 5.89 -6.56 -9.95
CA PHE A 66 4.47 -6.88 -9.99
C PHE A 66 4.15 -8.11 -10.85
N LEU A 67 5.15 -8.95 -11.11
CA LEU A 67 4.99 -10.20 -11.85
C LEU A 67 5.31 -11.39 -10.94
N ASP A 68 4.63 -12.51 -11.16
CA ASP A 68 5.01 -13.80 -10.58
C ASP A 68 6.01 -14.55 -11.48
N GLU A 69 6.39 -15.76 -11.06
CA GLU A 69 7.33 -16.62 -11.78
C GLU A 69 6.85 -17.00 -13.19
N HIS A 70 5.54 -16.93 -13.45
CA HIS A 70 4.93 -17.22 -14.75
C HIS A 70 4.72 -15.95 -15.59
N GLY A 71 5.13 -14.77 -15.09
CA GLY A 71 4.90 -13.49 -15.75
C GLY A 71 3.46 -12.99 -15.65
N ALA A 72 2.64 -13.59 -14.78
CA ALA A 72 1.29 -13.10 -14.50
C ALA A 72 1.34 -11.94 -13.51
N PHE A 73 0.36 -11.04 -13.58
CA PHE A 73 0.29 -9.90 -12.68
C PHE A 73 0.03 -10.35 -11.24
N LYS A 74 0.88 -9.89 -10.31
CA LYS A 74 0.78 -10.16 -8.88
C LYS A 74 0.91 -8.85 -8.10
N LYS A 75 -0.14 -8.51 -7.35
CA LYS A 75 -0.16 -7.32 -6.50
C LYS A 75 0.77 -7.52 -5.29
N ASN A 76 1.58 -6.51 -4.98
CA ASN A 76 2.40 -6.46 -3.77
C ASN A 76 1.61 -5.74 -2.64
N GLU A 77 1.50 -6.33 -1.45
CA GLU A 77 0.79 -5.71 -0.30
C GLU A 77 1.45 -4.40 0.16
N ALA A 78 2.75 -4.20 -0.11
CA ALA A 78 3.47 -2.95 0.20
C ALA A 78 3.15 -1.81 -0.78
N PHE A 79 2.45 -2.09 -1.87
CA PHE A 79 2.06 -1.10 -2.86
C PHE A 79 0.86 -0.27 -2.38
N LEU A 80 1.14 0.96 -1.94
CA LEU A 80 0.17 1.89 -1.35
C LEU A 80 0.20 3.28 -2.04
N PRO A 81 0.20 3.39 -3.37
CA PRO A 81 0.42 4.67 -4.08
C PRO A 81 -0.63 5.75 -3.77
N PHE A 82 -1.82 5.35 -3.32
CA PHE A 82 -2.94 6.25 -3.05
C PHE A 82 -3.49 6.10 -1.61
N SER A 83 -2.62 5.80 -0.64
CA SER A 83 -3.01 5.52 0.77
C SER A 83 -3.94 4.31 0.95
N ALA A 84 -4.16 3.49 -0.08
CA ALA A 84 -5.11 2.39 -0.06
C ALA A 84 -4.58 1.19 0.74
N GLY A 85 -4.89 1.13 2.04
CA GLY A 85 -4.66 -0.05 2.86
C GLY A 85 -5.68 -1.16 2.61
N GLU A 86 -5.23 -2.41 2.56
CA GLU A 86 -6.09 -3.59 2.36
C GLU A 86 -7.18 -3.72 3.44
N ARG A 87 -8.44 -3.88 3.03
CA ARG A 87 -9.54 -4.29 3.91
C ARG A 87 -9.50 -5.80 4.09
N ARG A 88 -8.77 -6.31 5.09
CA ARG A 88 -9.12 -7.64 5.63
C ARG A 88 -10.43 -7.48 6.41
N GLY A 89 -11.54 -7.86 5.77
CA GLY A 89 -12.84 -7.96 6.40
C GLY A 89 -12.73 -8.69 7.74
N GLY A 90 -13.41 -8.18 8.76
CA GLY A 90 -13.50 -8.86 10.03
C GLY A 90 -14.07 -10.25 9.81
N ALA A 91 -13.38 -11.26 10.35
CA ALA A 91 -14.00 -12.54 10.61
C ALA A 91 -15.30 -12.28 11.38
N GLY A 92 -16.40 -12.85 10.90
CA GLY A 92 -17.69 -12.84 11.60
C GLY A 92 -17.58 -13.50 12.98
N PRO A 93 -18.54 -13.23 13.88
CA PRO A 93 -18.50 -13.77 15.23
C PRO A 93 -18.88 -15.26 15.20
N GLY A 94 -18.00 -16.13 15.70
CA GLY A 94 -18.37 -17.49 16.07
C GLY A 94 -17.47 -18.60 15.51
N ALA A 95 -16.41 -18.92 16.26
CA ALA A 95 -15.93 -20.30 16.48
C ALA A 95 -14.75 -20.22 17.47
N GLY A 96 -14.83 -20.95 18.59
CA GLY A 96 -13.92 -20.83 19.72
C GLY A 96 -12.55 -21.54 19.59
N ARG A 97 -11.65 -21.13 20.50
CA ARG A 97 -10.35 -21.71 20.96
C ARG A 97 -9.12 -21.61 20.04
N PRO A 98 -7.87 -21.64 20.59
CA PRO A 98 -7.35 -21.11 21.86
C PRO A 98 -6.16 -20.12 21.67
N GLU A 99 -5.71 -19.53 22.77
CA GLU A 99 -4.88 -18.32 22.95
C GLU A 99 -3.37 -18.38 22.59
N THR A 100 -2.96 -18.90 21.43
CA THR A 100 -1.50 -19.03 21.12
C THR A 100 -0.97 -18.23 19.92
N ARG A 101 -1.65 -17.19 19.45
CA ARG A 101 -1.20 -16.38 18.28
C ARG A 101 -0.98 -14.88 18.52
N LEU A 102 -0.65 -14.46 19.75
CA LEU A 102 -0.36 -13.04 20.02
C LEU A 102 1.05 -12.60 19.55
N ALA A 103 1.99 -13.53 19.35
CA ALA A 103 3.41 -13.20 19.13
C ALA A 103 3.83 -12.90 17.67
N GLN A 104 2.94 -13.02 16.68
CA GLN A 104 3.32 -12.89 15.25
C GLN A 104 2.55 -11.83 14.46
N ARG A 105 1.78 -10.97 15.13
CA ARG A 105 1.16 -9.84 14.44
C ARG A 105 2.13 -8.67 14.41
N ARG A 106 2.80 -8.47 13.26
CA ARG A 106 3.49 -7.20 12.98
C ARG A 106 2.53 -6.05 13.30
N PRO A 107 2.96 -5.03 14.07
CA PRO A 107 2.09 -3.92 14.40
C PRO A 107 1.65 -3.25 13.09
N ARG A 108 0.33 -3.13 12.91
CA ARG A 108 -0.26 -2.46 11.73
C ARG A 108 0.30 -1.04 11.65
N ALA A 109 0.67 -0.60 10.44
CA ALA A 109 1.01 0.79 10.21
C ALA A 109 -0.17 1.68 10.65
N LEU A 110 0.10 2.80 11.30
CA LEU A 110 -0.94 3.69 11.84
C LEU A 110 -1.88 4.27 10.75
N SER A 111 -1.56 4.13 9.47
CA SER A 111 -2.43 4.52 8.35
C SER A 111 -3.06 3.38 7.56
N ALA A 112 -2.81 2.11 7.89
CA ALA A 112 -3.51 0.99 7.27
C ALA A 112 -4.95 0.92 7.80
N GLY A 113 -5.87 1.65 7.15
CA GLY A 113 -7.27 1.83 7.58
C GLY A 113 -8.25 2.02 6.43
N LYS A 114 -9.55 2.24 6.77
CA LYS A 114 -10.71 2.23 5.85
C LYS A 114 -10.76 3.37 4.80
N ARG A 115 -9.79 4.30 4.77
CA ARG A 115 -9.83 5.46 3.87
C ARG A 115 -9.17 5.09 2.54
N MET A 116 -9.96 5.15 1.48
CA MET A 116 -9.52 4.88 0.11
C MET A 116 -9.42 6.22 -0.63
N CYS A 117 -8.43 6.40 -1.49
CA CYS A 117 -8.44 7.51 -2.43
C CYS A 117 -9.56 7.27 -3.46
N LEU A 118 -10.59 8.12 -3.46
CA LEU A 118 -11.72 7.99 -4.39
C LEU A 118 -11.28 8.10 -5.86
N GLY A 119 -10.15 8.78 -6.13
CA GLY A 119 -9.58 8.94 -7.46
C GLY A 119 -8.75 7.74 -7.95
N GLU A 120 -8.51 6.70 -7.14
CA GLU A 120 -7.65 5.57 -7.51
C GLU A 120 -8.13 4.88 -8.80
N SER A 121 -9.41 4.51 -8.85
CA SER A 121 -9.99 3.81 -10.00
C SER A 121 -9.93 4.66 -11.27
N LEU A 122 -10.17 5.98 -11.14
CA LEU A 122 -10.13 6.91 -12.25
C LEU A 122 -8.70 7.10 -12.75
N ALA A 123 -7.74 7.34 -11.85
CA ALA A 123 -6.33 7.54 -12.19
C ALA A 123 -5.74 6.29 -12.86
N ARG A 124 -6.09 5.10 -12.38
CA ARG A 124 -5.67 3.83 -13.00
C ARG A 124 -6.26 3.64 -14.39
N THR A 125 -7.55 3.92 -14.57
CA THR A 125 -8.21 3.83 -15.88
C THR A 125 -7.60 4.81 -16.87
N GLN A 126 -7.36 6.06 -16.44
CA GLN A 126 -6.78 7.09 -17.29
C GLN A 126 -5.33 6.76 -17.68
N LEU A 127 -4.52 6.26 -16.75
CA LEU A 127 -3.14 5.84 -17.04
C LEU A 127 -3.11 4.63 -17.99
N PHE A 128 -4.03 3.68 -17.81
CA PHE A 128 -4.20 2.57 -18.73
C PHE A 128 -4.53 3.05 -20.14
N LEU A 129 -5.57 3.89 -20.29
CA LEU A 129 -5.99 4.42 -21.59
C LEU A 129 -4.89 5.23 -22.28
N PHE A 130 -4.17 6.07 -21.52
CA PHE A 130 -3.04 6.84 -22.03
C PHE A 130 -1.91 5.93 -22.54
N LEU A 131 -1.50 4.94 -21.75
CA LEU A 131 -0.45 4.00 -22.12
C LEU A 131 -0.86 3.16 -23.34
N THR A 132 -2.09 2.63 -23.38
CA THR A 132 -2.57 1.84 -24.52
C THR A 132 -2.68 2.68 -25.78
N ALA A 133 -3.13 3.93 -25.69
CA ALA A 133 -3.22 4.82 -26.83
C ALA A 133 -1.84 5.15 -27.43
N ILE A 134 -0.81 5.31 -26.58
CA ILE A 134 0.57 5.49 -27.05
C ILE A 134 1.06 4.22 -27.76
N LEU A 135 0.90 3.06 -27.13
CA LEU A 135 1.40 1.79 -27.68
C LEU A 135 0.69 1.37 -28.98
N GLN A 136 -0.56 1.77 -29.18
CA GLN A 136 -1.31 1.49 -30.42
C GLN A 136 -1.00 2.44 -31.58
N ARG A 137 -0.32 3.56 -31.29
CA ARG A 137 0.03 4.58 -32.28
C ARG A 137 1.43 4.36 -32.89
N PHE A 138 2.22 3.48 -32.30
CA PHE A 138 3.48 2.98 -32.85
C PHE A 138 3.26 1.61 -33.48
#